data_AF-A0A7D3X2Y8-F1
#
_entry.id   AF-A0A7D3X2Y8-F1
#
_cell.length_a   1.000
_cell.length_b   1.000
_cell.length_c   1.000
_cell.angle_alpha   90.00
_cell.angle_beta   90.00
_cell.angle_gamma   90.00
#
_symmetry.space_group_name_H-M   'P 1'
#
loop_
_entity.id
_entity.type
_entity.pdbx_description
1 polymer ?
#
loop_
_entity_poly.entity_id
_entity_poly.type
_entity_poly.pdbx_seq_one_letter_code
_entity_poly.pdbx_strand_id
1 'polypeptide(L)' 'MTPKQLARADRLERRNKQIQDAFYRRYTNQPRVNGAKLYTREGVVAQLAEEYHLSMATVERIVLPKGN' A
#
# COMPACT_ATOMS: atom_id res chain seq x y z
N MET A 1 9.23 20.69 15.65
CA MET A 1 8.42 20.56 14.42
C MET A 1 7.52 21.79 14.29
N THR A 2 7.43 22.39 13.11
CA THR A 2 6.48 23.49 12.86
C THR A 2 5.07 22.94 12.61
N PRO A 3 4.00 23.73 12.83
CA PRO A 3 2.62 23.31 12.52
C PRO A 3 2.45 22.80 11.08
N LYS A 4 3.19 23.37 10.12
CA LYS A 4 3.20 22.92 8.71
C LYS A 4 3.82 21.52 8.55
N GLN A 5 4.87 21.20 9.32
CA GLN A 5 5.51 19.88 9.29
C GLN A 5 4.58 18.81 9.88
N LEU A 6 3.85 19.12 10.96
CA LEU A 6 2.85 18.23 11.55
C LEU A 6 1.71 17.92 10.57
N ALA A 7 1.13 18.93 9.93
CA ALA A 7 0.08 18.74 8.94
C ALA A 7 0.54 17.99 7.67
N ARG A 8 1.83 18.04 7.34
CA ARG A 8 2.41 17.22 6.26
C ARG A 8 2.58 15.77 6.68
N ALA A 9 3.02 15.53 7.91
CA ALA A 9 3.17 14.18 8.46
C ALA A 9 1.82 13.46 8.56
N ASP A 10 0.78 14.12 9.10
CA ASP A 10 -0.58 13.56 9.19
C ASP A 10 -1.16 13.20 7.81
N ARG A 11 -1.01 14.09 6.81
CA ARG A 11 -1.45 13.78 5.44
C ARG A 11 -0.71 12.60 4.82
N LEU A 12 0.60 12.49 5.08
CA LEU A 12 1.41 11.37 4.61
C LEU A 12 0.96 10.06 5.27
N GLU A 13 0.74 10.08 6.58
CA GLU A 13 0.28 8.91 7.35
C GLU A 13 -1.08 8.43 6.86
N ARG A 14 -2.05 9.34 6.67
CA ARG A 14 -3.37 9.00 6.12
C ARG A 14 -3.27 8.37 4.74
N ARG A 15 -2.45 8.93 3.84
CA ARG A 15 -2.23 8.35 2.51
C ARG A 15 -1.61 6.95 2.61
N ASN A 16 -0.60 6.78 3.46
CA ASN A 16 0.06 5.48 3.64
C ASN A 16 -0.93 4.43 4.19
N LYS A 17 -1.78 4.81 5.14
CA LYS A 17 -2.83 3.94 5.67
C LYS A 17 -3.84 3.53 4.58
N GLN A 18 -4.26 4.47 3.72
CA GLN A 18 -5.13 4.15 2.58
C GLN A 18 -4.50 3.12 1.62
N ILE A 19 -3.21 3.29 1.31
CA ILE A 19 -2.47 2.34 0.45
C ILE A 19 -2.38 0.96 1.12
N GLN A 20 -2.13 0.91 2.43
CA GLN A 20 -2.11 -0.35 3.20
C GLN A 20 -3.47 -1.05 3.20
N ASP A 21 -4.55 -0.31 3.47
CA ASP A 21 -5.92 -0.84 3.48
C ASP A 21 -6.32 -1.36 2.09
N ALA A 22 -5.96 -0.63 1.03
CA ALA A 22 -6.21 -1.04 -0.35
C ALA A 22 -5.44 -2.32 -0.70
N PHE A 23 -4.15 -2.41 -0.33
CA PHE A 23 -3.35 -3.62 -0.50
C PHE A 23 -3.93 -4.81 0.27
N TYR A 24 -4.31 -4.61 1.54
CA TYR A 24 -4.89 -5.67 2.36
C TYR A 24 -6.20 -6.20 1.75
N ARG A 25 -7.08 -5.31 1.28
CA ARG A 25 -8.32 -5.70 0.59
C ARG A 25 -8.06 -6.47 -0.70
N ARG A 26 -7.13 -5.99 -1.54
CA ARG A 26 -6.87 -6.55 -2.88
C ARG A 26 -6.04 -7.84 -2.85
N TYR A 27 -5.12 -7.98 -1.91
CA TYR A 27 -4.16 -9.10 -1.87
C TYR A 27 -4.36 -10.06 -0.69
N THR A 28 -4.62 -9.55 0.52
CA THR A 28 -4.70 -10.40 1.73
C THR A 28 -6.09 -11.01 1.88
N ASN A 29 -7.14 -10.20 1.71
CA ASN A 29 -8.54 -10.63 1.77
C ASN A 29 -9.08 -11.14 0.44
N GLN A 30 -8.23 -11.37 -0.55
CA GLN A 30 -8.71 -11.81 -1.86
C GLN A 30 -9.36 -13.20 -1.78
N PRO A 31 -10.49 -13.42 -2.46
CA PRO A 31 -11.08 -14.74 -2.56
C PRO A 31 -10.12 -15.67 -3.30
N ARG A 32 -9.95 -16.88 -2.77
CA ARG A 32 -9.17 -17.92 -3.43
C ARG A 32 -10.06 -18.62 -4.46
N VAL A 33 -9.63 -18.62 -5.71
CA VAL A 33 -10.30 -19.38 -6.77
C VAL A 33 -9.49 -20.65 -6.97
N ASN A 34 -10.12 -21.81 -6.78
CA ASN A 34 -9.48 -23.12 -6.91
C ASN A 34 -8.20 -23.28 -6.05
N GLY A 35 -8.21 -22.70 -4.85
CA GLY A 35 -7.08 -22.75 -3.91
C GLY A 35 -5.94 -21.77 -4.21
N ALA A 36 -5.95 -21.09 -5.36
CA ALA A 36 -4.95 -20.11 -5.75
C ALA A 36 -5.42 -18.66 -5.51
N LYS A 37 -4.46 -17.77 -5.27
CA LYS A 37 -4.68 -16.33 -5.27
C LYS A 37 -4.87 -15.86 -6.72
N LEU A 38 -5.88 -15.03 -6.96
CA LEU A 38 -6.13 -14.43 -8.27
C LEU A 38 -5.04 -13.44 -8.67
N TYR A 39 -4.56 -12.66 -7.71
CA TYR A 39 -3.57 -11.62 -7.94
C TYR A 39 -2.27 -11.92 -7.20
N THR A 40 -1.16 -11.75 -7.91
CA THR A 40 0.18 -11.78 -7.32
C THR A 40 0.42 -10.53 -6.49
N ARG A 41 1.37 -10.61 -5.54
CA ARG A 41 1.73 -9.46 -4.72
C ARG A 41 2.22 -8.29 -5.58
N GLU A 42 3.11 -8.60 -6.53
CA GLU A 42 3.69 -7.63 -7.45
C GLU A 42 2.64 -6.97 -8.34
N GLY A 43 1.64 -7.72 -8.81
CA GLY A 43 0.55 -7.17 -9.59
C GLY A 43 -0.28 -6.14 -8.81
N VAL A 44 -0.62 -6.45 -7.55
CA VAL A 44 -1.34 -5.50 -6.68
C VAL A 44 -0.48 -4.28 -6.35
N VAL A 45 0.83 -4.46 -6.13
CA VAL A 45 1.77 -3.35 -5.91
C VAL A 45 1.88 -2.44 -7.14
N ALA A 46 1.96 -3.00 -8.34
CA ALA A 46 2.03 -2.24 -9.59
C ALA A 46 0.75 -1.40 -9.78
N GLN A 47 -0.42 -1.98 -9.57
CA GLN A 47 -1.70 -1.26 -9.65
C GLN A 47 -1.77 -0.10 -8.67
N LEU A 48 -1.34 -0.32 -7.42
CA LEU A 48 -1.32 0.74 -6.40
C LEU A 48 -0.27 1.82 -6.72
N ALA A 49 0.86 1.45 -7.33
CA ALA A 49 1.88 2.40 -7.76
C ALA A 49 1.32 3.35 -8.83
N GLU A 50 0.59 2.82 -9.81
CA GLU A 50 -0.10 3.61 -10.83
C GLU A 50 -1.21 4.49 -10.23
N GLU A 51 -2.08 3.92 -9.39
CA GLU A 51 -3.23 4.61 -8.79
C GLU A 51 -2.83 5.79 -7.88
N TYR A 52 -1.75 5.64 -7.13
CA TYR A 52 -1.26 6.68 -6.22
C TYR A 52 -0.14 7.53 -6.83
N HIS A 53 0.22 7.29 -8.10
CA HIS A 53 1.34 7.95 -8.80
C HIS A 53 2.65 7.88 -7.99
N LEU A 54 2.96 6.70 -7.46
CA LEU A 54 4.17 6.41 -6.69
C LEU A 54 5.02 5.37 -7.41
N SER A 55 6.30 5.28 -7.06
CA SER A 55 7.11 4.14 -7.51
C SER A 55 6.70 2.86 -6.80
N MET A 56 6.81 1.71 -7.47
CA MET A 56 6.57 0.39 -6.87
C MET A 56 7.37 0.20 -5.59
N ALA A 57 8.65 0.60 -5.57
CA ALA A 57 9.50 0.54 -4.38
C ALA A 57 8.95 1.35 -3.19
N THR A 58 8.29 2.48 -3.45
CA THR A 58 7.65 3.29 -2.40
C THR A 58 6.43 2.56 -1.84
N VAL A 59 5.59 2.00 -2.73
CA VAL A 59 4.40 1.24 -2.32
C VAL A 59 4.80 -0.01 -1.54
N GLU A 60 5.81 -0.75 -1.99
CA GLU A 60 6.34 -1.91 -1.25
C GLU A 60 6.78 -1.53 0.15
N ARG A 61 7.50 -0.41 0.33
CA ARG A 61 7.89 0.06 1.68
C ARG A 61 6.71 0.47 2.55
N ILE A 62 5.61 0.91 1.95
CA ILE A 62 4.40 1.29 2.69
C ILE A 62 3.63 0.04 3.14
N VAL A 63 3.48 -0.96 2.26
CA VAL A 63 2.65 -2.15 2.53
C VAL A 63 3.42 -3.29 3.20
N LEU A 64 4.75 -3.25 3.15
CA LEU A 64 5.65 -4.18 3.81
C LEU A 64 6.47 -3.37 4.81
N PRO A 65 6.02 -3.24 6.07
CA PRO A 65 6.94 -2.79 7.09
C PRO A 65 8.11 -3.78 7.05
N LYS A 66 9.34 -3.27 6.85
CA LYS A 66 10.55 -4.11 6.95
C LYS A 66 10.41 -4.91 8.24
N GLY A 67 10.32 -6.24 8.11
CA GLY A 67 10.57 -7.11 9.25
C GLY A 67 11.95 -6.74 9.75
N ASN A 68 11.99 -6.23 10.98
CA ASN A 68 13.22 -6.04 11.72
C ASN A 68 13.48 -7.33 12.49
#